data_AF-A0ABD4XHW0-F1
#
_entry.id   AF-A0ABD4XHW0-F1
#
_cell.length_a   1.000
_cell.length_b   1.000
_cell.length_c   1.000
_cell.angle_alpha   90.00
_cell.angle_beta   90.00
_cell.angle_gamma   90.00
#
_symmetry.space_group_name_H-M   'P 1'
#
loop_
_entity.id
_entity.type
_entity.pdbx_description
1 polymer ?
#
loop_
_entity_poly.entity_id
_entity_poly.type
_entity_poly.pdbx_seq_one_letter_code
_entity_poly.pdbx_strand_id
1 'polypeptide(L)'
;MIIGLYVLFAVVVGILGIYLLTHRHGFLGISAQHAKQPALWFGWLFTIDAISLLISTFLTKGAALPGGLFVIVATLLTTVLAIVVVRLLFK
;
A
#
# COMPACT_ATOMS: atom_id res chain seq x y z
N MET A 1 -12.08 -17.81 -7.87
CA MET A 1 -12.62 -16.43 -7.78
C MET A 1 -11.85 -15.58 -6.76
N ILE A 2 -11.73 -16.02 -5.50
CA ILE A 2 -11.07 -15.26 -4.41
C ILE A 2 -9.57 -14.99 -4.65
N ILE A 3 -8.82 -15.97 -5.19
CA ILE A 3 -7.39 -15.81 -5.51
C ILE A 3 -7.14 -14.64 -6.47
N GLY A 4 -7.94 -14.53 -7.54
CA GLY A 4 -7.79 -13.46 -8.53
C GLY A 4 -8.00 -12.08 -7.93
N LEU A 5 -8.94 -11.95 -6.98
CA LEU A 5 -9.19 -10.70 -6.25
C LEU A 5 -7.97 -10.32 -5.39
N TYR A 6 -7.41 -11.27 -4.64
CA TYR A 6 -6.24 -11.01 -3.80
C TYR A 6 -4.99 -10.67 -4.61
N VAL A 7 -4.79 -11.35 -5.74
CA VAL A 7 -3.69 -11.02 -6.65
C VAL A 7 -3.87 -9.60 -7.21
N LEU A 8 -5.08 -9.24 -7.66
CA LEU A 8 -5.37 -7.88 -8.14
C LEU A 8 -5.10 -6.84 -7.05
N PHE A 9 -5.56 -7.09 -5.82
CA PHE A 9 -5.36 -6.20 -4.69
C PHE A 9 -3.87 -6.04 -4.36
N ALA A 10 -3.12 -7.14 -4.33
CA ALA A 10 -1.68 -7.12 -4.13
C ALA A 10 -0.96 -6.31 -5.23
N VAL A 11 -1.38 -6.45 -6.49
CA VAL A 11 -0.82 -5.67 -7.60
C VAL A 11 -1.09 -4.18 -7.41
N VAL A 12 -2.33 -3.79 -7.10
CA VAL A 12 -2.68 -2.37 -6.90
C VAL A 12 -1.91 -1.76 -5.73
N VAL A 13 -1.90 -2.44 -4.57
CA VAL A 13 -1.19 -1.99 -3.38
C VAL A 13 0.33 -1.96 -3.63
N GLY A 14 0.86 -2.98 -4.31
CA GLY A 14 2.28 -3.05 -4.66
C GLY A 14 2.71 -1.93 -5.60
N ILE A 15 1.92 -1.63 -6.64
CA ILE A 15 2.17 -0.50 -7.56
C ILE A 15 2.17 0.81 -6.79
N LEU A 16 1.23 1.01 -5.85
CA LEU A 16 1.18 2.20 -5.00
C LEU A 16 2.44 2.30 -4.12
N GLY A 17 2.86 1.18 -3.51
CA GLY A 17 4.08 1.12 -2.71
C GLY A 17 5.32 1.51 -3.51
N ILE A 18 5.50 0.90 -4.69
CA ILE A 18 6.60 1.21 -5.60
C ILE A 18 6.54 2.67 -6.06
N TYR A 19 5.36 3.17 -6.44
CA TYR A 19 5.18 4.55 -6.87
C TYR A 19 5.68 5.55 -5.82
N LEU A 20 5.31 5.35 -4.55
CA LEU A 20 5.78 6.18 -3.44
C LEU A 20 7.29 6.07 -3.24
N LEU A 21 7.85 4.86 -3.35
CA LEU A 21 9.30 4.66 -3.25
C LEU A 21 10.07 5.29 -4.41
N THR A 22 9.48 5.41 -5.59
CA THR A 22 10.08 6.10 -6.75
C THR A 22 9.93 7.63 -6.64
N HIS A 23 8.81 8.13 -6.11
CA HIS A 23 8.47 9.55 -6.04
C HIS A 23 8.78 10.19 -4.68
N ARG A 24 9.90 9.79 -4.05
CA ARG A 24 10.35 10.32 -2.75
C ARG A 24 10.71 11.80 -2.76
N HIS A 25 10.89 12.38 -3.94
CA HIS A 25 11.22 13.80 -4.14
C HIS A 25 9.98 14.69 -4.32
N GLY A 26 8.78 14.12 -4.17
CA GLY A 26 7.52 14.84 -4.29
C GLY A 26 6.48 13.96 -4.95
N PHE A 27 5.30 13.87 -4.34
CA PHE A 27 4.19 13.11 -4.89
C PHE A 27 2.88 13.84 -4.58
N LEU A 28 1.91 13.73 -5.49
CA LEU A 28 0.57 14.31 -5.32
C LEU A 28 0.54 15.82 -5.00
N GLY A 29 1.52 16.60 -5.50
CA GLY A 29 1.61 18.04 -5.25
C GLY A 29 2.34 18.43 -3.96
N ILE A 30 2.80 17.46 -3.17
CA ILE A 30 3.57 17.70 -1.93
C ILE A 30 5.05 17.95 -2.28
N SER A 31 5.64 18.99 -1.69
CA SER A 31 7.06 19.33 -1.89
C SER A 31 8.00 18.27 -1.31
N ALA A 32 9.18 18.11 -1.92
CA ALA A 32 10.19 17.11 -1.56
C ALA A 32 10.52 17.05 -0.05
N GLN A 33 10.48 18.19 0.62
CA GLN A 33 10.85 18.35 2.03
C GLN A 33 9.85 17.66 2.97
N HIS A 34 8.56 17.66 2.61
CA HIS A 34 7.49 17.06 3.39
C HIS A 34 7.07 15.67 2.87
N ALA A 35 7.31 15.39 1.59
CA ALA A 35 6.92 14.16 0.93
C ALA A 35 7.85 12.97 1.24
N LYS A 36 9.15 13.21 1.49
CA LYS A 36 10.16 12.15 1.54
C LYS A 36 9.90 11.08 2.61
N GLN A 37 9.61 11.50 3.85
CA GLN A 37 9.39 10.57 4.96
C GLN A 37 8.10 9.74 4.81
N PRO A 38 6.92 10.34 4.53
CA PRO A 38 5.71 9.59 4.27
C PRO A 38 5.86 8.63 3.09
N ALA A 39 6.44 9.08 1.97
CA ALA A 39 6.63 8.25 0.78
C ALA A 39 7.48 7.00 1.07
N LEU A 40 8.54 7.15 1.86
CA LEU A 40 9.38 6.03 2.29
C LEU A 40 8.63 5.04 3.18
N TRP A 41 7.96 5.55 4.23
CA TRP A 41 7.25 4.72 5.19
C TRP A 41 6.11 3.94 4.54
N PHE A 42 5.18 4.65 3.90
CA PHE A 42 4.03 4.04 3.25
C PHE A 42 4.45 3.19 2.05
N GLY A 43 5.46 3.62 1.30
CA GLY A 43 6.00 2.86 0.18
C GLY A 43 6.48 1.46 0.59
N TRP A 44 7.27 1.38 1.67
CA TRP A 44 7.72 0.08 2.20
C TRP A 44 6.58 -0.74 2.79
N LEU A 45 5.69 -0.13 3.57
CA LEU A 45 4.56 -0.82 4.19
C LEU A 45 3.65 -1.46 3.15
N PHE A 46 3.27 -0.73 2.09
CA PHE A 46 2.45 -1.29 1.01
C PHE A 46 3.18 -2.37 0.22
N THR A 47 4.47 -2.21 -0.04
CA THR A 47 5.24 -3.23 -0.77
C THR A 47 5.33 -4.53 0.03
N ILE A 48 5.59 -4.45 1.34
CA ILE A 48 5.66 -5.61 2.23
C ILE A 48 4.29 -6.27 2.37
N ASP A 49 3.22 -5.48 2.52
CA ASP A 49 1.86 -6.00 2.62
C ASP A 49 1.43 -6.72 1.34
N ALA A 50 1.70 -6.14 0.16
CA ALA A 50 1.43 -6.76 -1.13
C ALA A 50 2.17 -8.10 -1.31
N ILE A 51 3.44 -8.17 -0.95
CA ILE A 51 4.22 -9.41 -0.99
C ILE A 51 3.62 -10.44 -0.02
N SER A 52 3.27 -10.01 1.20
CA SER A 52 2.67 -10.88 2.23
C SER A 52 1.30 -11.41 1.79
N LEU A 53 0.48 -10.59 1.14
CA LEU A 53 -0.80 -10.99 0.56
C LEU A 53 -0.62 -12.03 -0.55
N LEU A 54 0.37 -11.86 -1.44
CA LEU A 54 0.67 -12.87 -2.46
C LEU A 54 1.11 -14.19 -1.82
N ILE A 55 2.07 -14.15 -0.90
CA ILE A 55 2.56 -15.34 -0.19
C ILE A 55 1.40 -16.05 0.51
N SER A 56 0.58 -15.30 1.26
CA SER A 56 -0.59 -15.82 1.97
C SER A 56 -1.60 -16.46 1.00
N THR A 57 -1.88 -15.79 -0.13
CA THR A 57 -2.84 -16.28 -1.13
C THR A 57 -2.39 -17.61 -1.73
N PHE A 58 -1.10 -17.74 -2.08
CA PHE A 58 -0.59 -18.97 -2.69
C PHE A 58 -0.39 -20.10 -1.69
N LEU A 59 0.08 -19.81 -0.47
CA LEU A 59 0.25 -20.83 0.58
C LEU A 59 -1.09 -21.41 1.06
N THR A 60 -2.13 -20.57 1.14
CA THR A 60 -3.44 -20.96 1.68
C THR A 60 -4.43 -21.36 0.60
N LYS A 61 -3.98 -21.45 -0.67
CA LYS A 61 -4.81 -21.76 -1.85
C LYS A 61 -6.05 -20.86 -1.95
N GLY A 62 -5.92 -19.58 -1.58
CA GLY A 62 -7.00 -18.60 -1.60
C GLY A 62 -8.02 -18.73 -0.47
N ALA A 63 -7.63 -19.25 0.69
CA ALA A 63 -8.48 -19.19 1.88
C ALA A 63 -8.82 -17.73 2.21
N ALA A 64 -10.08 -17.48 2.56
CA ALA A 64 -10.60 -16.12 2.72
C ALA A 64 -9.99 -15.36 3.93
N LEU A 65 -9.72 -16.08 5.02
CA LEU A 65 -9.31 -15.49 6.29
C LEU A 65 -7.88 -14.93 6.24
N PRO A 66 -6.87 -15.69 5.75
CA PRO A 66 -5.50 -15.22 5.70
C PRO A 66 -5.28 -14.08 4.71
N GLY A 67 -5.89 -14.13 3.52
CA GLY A 67 -5.80 -13.05 2.53
C GLY A 67 -6.60 -11.82 2.92
N GLY A 68 -7.78 -12.01 3.53
CA GLY A 68 -8.62 -10.92 4.01
C GLY A 68 -7.94 -10.02 5.04
N LEU A 69 -7.09 -10.56 5.92
CA LEU A 69 -6.35 -9.77 6.90
C LEU A 69 -5.42 -8.74 6.25
N PHE A 70 -4.65 -9.14 5.23
CA PHE A 70 -3.77 -8.21 4.51
C PHE A 70 -4.58 -7.17 3.72
N VAL A 71 -5.73 -7.55 3.14
CA VAL A 71 -6.63 -6.58 2.51
C VAL A 71 -7.10 -5.52 3.51
N ILE A 72 -7.47 -5.91 4.74
CA ILE A 72 -7.85 -4.97 5.81
C ILE A 72 -6.68 -4.06 6.18
N VAL A 73 -5.48 -4.62 6.36
CA VAL A 73 -4.27 -3.86 6.70
C VAL A 73 -3.95 -2.83 5.61
N ALA A 74 -3.92 -3.21 4.35
CA ALA A 74 -3.70 -2.28 3.24
C ALA A 74 -4.80 -1.21 3.13
N THR A 75 -6.06 -1.53 3.46
CA THR A 75 -7.15 -0.56 3.48
C THR A 75 -6.96 0.47 4.60
N LEU A 76 -6.55 0.03 5.78
CA LEU A 76 -6.20 0.94 6.89
C LEU A 76 -5.01 1.83 6.52
N LEU A 77 -3.95 1.24 5.95
CA LEU A 77 -2.76 1.98 5.54
C LEU A 77 -3.06 3.02 4.45
N THR A 78 -3.91 2.70 3.46
CA THR A 78 -4.33 3.67 2.43
C THR A 78 -5.17 4.79 3.03
N THR A 79 -6.04 4.49 4.00
CA THR A 79 -6.81 5.52 4.71
C THR A 79 -5.89 6.47 5.49
N VAL A 80 -4.91 5.94 6.22
CA VAL A 80 -3.94 6.76 6.95
C VAL A 80 -3.09 7.57 5.99
N LEU A 81 -2.61 6.99 4.87
CA LEU A 81 -1.89 7.72 3.84
C LEU A 81 -2.72 8.90 3.32
N ALA A 82 -4.00 8.69 3.00
CA ALA A 82 -4.88 9.75 2.50
C ALA A 82 -4.98 10.91 3.51
N ILE A 83 -5.16 10.60 4.80
CA ILE A 83 -5.18 11.62 5.86
C ILE A 83 -3.86 12.38 5.93
N VAL A 84 -2.72 11.68 5.85
CA VAL A 84 -1.39 12.30 5.86
C VAL A 84 -1.21 13.20 4.64
N VAL A 85 -1.56 12.74 3.44
CA VAL A 85 -1.46 13.50 2.19
C VAL A 85 -2.32 14.77 2.27
N VAL A 86 -3.58 14.66 2.69
CA VAL A 86 -4.47 15.82 2.88
C VAL A 86 -3.87 16.81 3.89
N ARG A 87 -3.38 16.32 5.04
CA ARG A 87 -2.73 17.19 6.03
C ARG A 87 -1.50 17.91 5.50
N LEU A 88 -0.74 17.28 4.61
CA LEU A 88 0.47 17.86 4.02
C LEU A 88 0.16 18.83 2.87
N LEU A 89 -0.99 18.69 2.20
CA LEU A 89 -1.41 19.58 1.12
C LEU A 89 -2.05 20.88 1.63
N PHE A 90 -2.72 20.84 2.78
CA PHE A 90 -3.49 21.97 3.32
C PHE A 90 -2.87 22.61 4.58
N LYS A 91 -1.66 22.22 4.97
CA LYS A 91 -0.85 22.93 5.97
C LYS A 91 0.19 23.78 5.29
#